data_AF-A0A101QD01-F1
#
_entry.id   AF-A0A101QD01-F1
#
_cell.length_a   1.000
_cell.length_b   1.000
_cell.length_c   1.000
_cell.angle_alpha   90.00
_cell.angle_beta   90.00
_cell.angle_gamma   90.00
#
_symmetry.space_group_name_H-M   'P 1'
#
loop_
_entity.id
_entity.type
_entity.pdbx_description
1 polymer ?
#
loop_
_entity_poly.entity_id
_entity_poly.type
_entity_poly.pdbx_seq_one_letter_code
_entity_poly.pdbx_strand_id
1 'polypeptide(L)' 'MVHAEGTIIKDRAAVHTGPAAECRVTDHRSLNNGVEIYCKYTNTAGSLWYYTKFGWIYSPYIRVDKVSVPPGYITSC' A
#
# COMPACT_ATOMS: atom_id res chain seq x y z
N MET A 1 13.72 3.14 1.08
CA MET A 1 13.87 2.11 2.12
C MET A 1 12.54 1.39 2.27
N VAL A 2 12.53 0.09 2.56
CA VAL A 2 11.30 -0.63 2.91
C VAL A 2 10.97 -0.37 4.38
N HIS A 3 9.79 0.20 4.64
CA HIS A 3 9.34 0.55 6.00
C HIS A 3 8.38 -0.48 6.60
N ALA A 4 7.70 -1.26 5.76
CA ALA A 4 6.90 -2.38 6.23
C ALA A 4 6.77 -3.47 5.16
N GLU A 5 6.41 -4.66 5.61
CA GLU A 5 6.00 -5.79 4.80
C GLU A 5 4.54 -6.12 5.14
N GLY A 6 3.78 -6.53 4.13
CA GLY A 6 2.38 -6.91 4.29
C GLY A 6 1.94 -7.96 3.29
N THR A 7 0.69 -8.40 3.46
CA THR A 7 0.03 -9.40 2.63
C THR A 7 -1.23 -8.79 2.02
N ILE A 8 -1.43 -9.02 0.73
CA ILE A 8 -2.66 -8.65 0.02
C ILE A 8 -3.82 -9.51 0.54
N ILE A 9 -4.86 -8.88 1.09
CA ILE A 9 -6.03 -9.55 1.68
C ILE A 9 -7.32 -9.38 0.85
N LYS A 10 -7.24 -8.69 -0.29
CA LYS A 10 -8.32 -8.60 -1.27
C LYS A 10 -7.85 -9.18 -2.60
N ASP A 11 -8.59 -10.12 -3.17
CA ASP A 11 -8.27 -10.58 -4.52
C ASP A 11 -8.49 -9.48 -5.55
N ARG A 12 -7.64 -9.47 -6.57
CA ARG A 12 -7.57 -8.37 -7.56
C ARG A 12 -7.46 -7.00 -6.89
N ALA A 13 -6.55 -6.83 -5.93
CA ALA A 13 -6.26 -5.54 -5.32
C ALA A 13 -5.70 -4.58 -6.38
N ALA A 14 -6.42 -3.50 -6.66
CA ALA A 14 -6.04 -2.53 -7.68
C ALA A 14 -4.78 -1.75 -7.28
N VAL A 15 -3.89 -1.57 -8.25
CA VAL A 15 -2.68 -0.76 -8.14
C VAL A 15 -2.87 0.52 -8.94
N HIS A 16 -2.75 1.68 -8.29
CA HIS A 16 -3.03 3.00 -8.86
C HIS A 16 -1.75 3.79 -9.11
N THR A 17 -1.80 4.72 -10.06
CA THR A 17 -0.73 5.71 -10.30
C THR A 17 -0.61 6.78 -9.20
N GLY A 18 -1.60 6.88 -8.32
CA GLY A 18 -1.65 7.86 -7.22
C GLY A 18 -2.52 7.36 -6.05
N PRO A 19 -2.44 8.01 -4.88
CA PRO A 19 -3.13 7.59 -3.65
C PRO A 19 -4.60 8.03 -3.61
N ALA A 20 -5.35 7.73 -4.66
CA ALA A 20 -6.77 8.08 -4.76
C ALA A 20 -7.51 7.12 -5.70
N ALA A 21 -8.80 6.90 -5.46
CA ALA A 21 -9.57 5.90 -6.19
C ALA A 21 -9.80 6.29 -7.67
N GLU A 22 -9.82 7.59 -7.95
CA GLU A 22 -9.91 8.18 -9.29
C GLU A 22 -8.61 8.08 -10.10
N CYS A 23 -7.48 7.78 -9.45
CA CYS A 23 -6.21 7.60 -10.15
C CYS A 23 -6.25 6.34 -11.02
N ARG A 24 -5.59 6.39 -12.17
CA ARG A 24 -5.57 5.28 -13.15
C ARG A 24 -5.05 3.99 -12.52
N VAL A 25 -5.77 2.89 -12.72
CA VAL A 25 -5.32 1.54 -12.35
C VAL A 25 -4.35 1.01 -13.41
N THR A 26 -3.18 0.53 -12.98
CA THR A 26 -2.12 0.01 -13.86
C THR A 26 -1.92 -1.49 -13.75
N ASP A 27 -2.27 -2.09 -12.61
CA ASP A 27 -2.10 -3.52 -12.35
C ASP A 27 -3.10 -3.99 -11.27
N HIS A 28 -3.18 -5.30 -11.05
CA HIS A 28 -3.91 -5.92 -9.95
C HIS A 28 -3.02 -6.96 -9.25
N ARG A 29 -3.06 -7.00 -7.92
CA ARG A 29 -2.38 -8.04 -7.12
C ARG A 29 -3.37 -9.10 -6.66
N SER A 30 -3.00 -10.37 -6.78
CA SER A 30 -3.84 -11.47 -6.30
C SER A 30 -3.78 -11.61 -4.79
N LEU A 31 -4.82 -12.19 -4.20
CA LEU A 31 -4.88 -12.53 -2.78
C LEU A 31 -3.63 -13.31 -2.31
N ASN A 32 -3.25 -13.12 -1.04
CA ASN A 32 -2.11 -13.77 -0.37
C ASN A 32 -0.72 -13.46 -0.93
N ASN A 33 -0.59 -12.52 -1.87
CA ASN A 33 0.73 -12.05 -2.30
C ASN A 33 1.37 -11.13 -1.25
N GLY A 34 2.67 -11.32 -0.99
CA GLY A 34 3.47 -10.40 -0.18
C GLY A 34 3.75 -9.07 -0.90
N VAL A 35 3.88 -8.00 -0.13
CA VAL A 35 4.16 -6.66 -0.63
C VAL A 35 5.05 -5.87 0.32
N GLU A 36 6.00 -5.13 -0.24
CA GLU A 36 6.83 -4.16 0.47
C GLU A 36 6.17 -2.78 0.41
N ILE A 37 6.15 -2.10 1.56
CA ILE A 37 5.58 -0.77 1.74
C ILE A 37 6.71 0.22 2.00
N TYR A 38 6.77 1.27 1.20
CA TYR A 38 7.84 2.27 1.21
C TYR A 38 7.42 3.55 1.94
N CYS A 39 6.15 3.94 1.85
CA CYS A 39 5.58 5.05 2.64
C CYS A 39 4.05 4.98 2.60
N LYS A 40 3.39 5.85 3.36
CA LYS A 40 1.92 5.95 3.40
C LYS A 40 1.45 7.35 3.05
N TYR A 41 0.23 7.50 2.56
CA TYR A 41 -0.38 8.81 2.35
C TYR A 41 -1.87 8.75 2.68
N THR A 42 -2.35 9.73 3.45
CA THR A 42 -3.79 9.91 3.66
C THR A 42 -4.24 11.02 2.74
N ASN A 43 -5.12 10.69 1.79
CA ASN A 43 -5.61 11.68 0.83
C ASN A 43 -6.65 12.62 1.46
N THR A 44 -7.09 13.63 0.69
CA THR A 44 -8.07 14.63 1.14
C THR A 44 -9.43 14.04 1.51
N ALA A 45 -9.76 12.84 1.03
CA ALA A 45 -10.95 12.09 1.41
C ALA A 45 -10.77 11.27 2.71
N GLY A 46 -9.63 11.39 3.39
CA GLY A 46 -9.31 10.64 4.62
C GLY A 46 -8.95 9.17 4.38
N SER A 47 -8.78 8.75 3.13
CA SER A 47 -8.41 7.38 2.77
C SER A 47 -6.90 7.19 2.88
N LEU A 48 -6.47 6.14 3.58
CA LEU A 48 -5.07 5.76 3.70
C LEU A 48 -4.62 4.87 2.54
N TRP A 49 -3.47 5.17 1.98
CA TRP A 49 -2.85 4.46 0.87
C TRP A 49 -1.41 4.10 1.19
N TYR A 50 -0.96 2.95 0.70
CA TYR A 50 0.42 2.51 0.79
C TYR A 50 1.10 2.60 -0.58
N TYR A 51 2.26 3.22 -0.61
CA TYR A 51 3.14 3.19 -1.77
C TYR A 51 4.00 1.94 -1.71
N THR A 52 3.92 1.13 -2.76
CA THR A 52 4.60 -0.15 -2.90
C THR A 52 5.49 -0.13 -4.14
N LYS A 53 6.32 -1.16 -4.35
CA LYS A 53 7.11 -1.27 -5.58
C LYS A 53 6.27 -1.37 -6.85
N PHE A 54 4.99 -1.75 -6.72
CA PHE A 54 4.06 -1.87 -7.83
C PHE A 54 3.32 -0.55 -8.12
N GLY A 55 3.20 0.33 -7.13
CA GLY A 55 2.37 1.54 -7.17
C GLY A 55 1.55 1.71 -5.89
N TRP A 56 0.50 2.51 -5.95
CA TRP A 56 -0.36 2.82 -4.80
C TRP A 56 -1.47 1.80 -4.61
N ILE A 57 -1.60 1.27 -3.40
CA ILE A 57 -2.65 0.31 -3.04
C ILE A 57 -3.41 0.83 -1.84
N TYR A 58 -4.73 0.76 -1.89
CA TYR A 58 -5.60 1.20 -0.80
C TYR A 58 -5.35 0.36 0.46
N SER A 59 -5.13 1.01 1.60
CA SER A 59 -4.62 0.31 2.79
C SER A 59 -5.48 -0.86 3.28
N PRO A 60 -6.83 -0.85 3.20
CA PRO A 60 -7.65 -1.99 3.58
C PRO A 60 -7.46 -3.24 2.71
N TYR A 61 -6.73 -3.15 1.59
CA TYR A 61 -6.40 -4.32 0.77
C TYR A 61 -5.11 -5.00 1.20
N ILE A 62 -4.39 -4.42 2.16
CA ILE A 62 -3.13 -4.94 2.69
C ILE A 62 -3.26 -5.11 4.20
N ARG A 63 -3.00 -6.32 4.70
CA ARG A 63 -2.67 -6.53 6.11
C ARG A 63 -1.18 -6.26 6.28
N VAL A 64 -0.81 -5.31 7.13
CA VAL A 64 0.60 -5.09 7.49
C VAL A 64 1.02 -6.21 8.43
N ASP A 65 2.01 -7.00 8.04
CA ASP A 65 2.49 -8.15 8.82
C ASP A 65 3.67 -7.75 9.71
N LYS A 66 4.52 -6.82 9.24
CA LYS A 66 5.70 -6.35 9.96
C LYS A 66 6.04 -4.91 9.58
N VAL A 67 6.41 -4.08 10.56
CA VAL A 67 7.05 -2.78 10.30
C VAL A 67 8.56 -2.97 10.39
N SER A 68 9.25 -2.76 9.28
CA SER A 68 10.69 -2.97 9.15
C SER A 68 11.42 -1.66 9.43
N VAL A 69 12.40 -1.73 10.33
CA VAL A 69 13.36 -0.68 10.79
C VAL A 69 12.84 0.48 11.67
N PRO A 70 13.69 1.02 12.59
CA PRO A 70 13.39 2.23 13.36
C PRO A 70 13.00 3.35 12.40
N PRO A 71 11.87 4.04 12.64
CA PRO A 71 11.29 4.33 13.95
C PRO A 71 10.10 3.44 14.37
N GLY A 72 9.90 2.28 13.73
CA GLY A 72 8.77 1.39 14.06
C GLY A 72 7.42 1.89 13.55
N TYR A 73 7.43 2.83 12.59
CA TYR A 73 6.24 3.26 11.87
C TYR A 73 6.54 3.47 10.38
N ILE A 74 5.50 3.32 9.56
CA ILE A 74 5.55 3.68 8.13
C ILE A 74 5.48 5.21 8.03
N THR A 75 6.51 5.84 7.45
CA THR A 75 6.58 7.29 7.26
C THR A 75 5.59 7.75 6.19
N SER A 76 5.16 9.01 6.29
CA SER A 76 4.37 9.62 5.22
C SER A 76 5.21 9.82 3.95
N CYS A 77 4.57 9.62 2.80
CA CYS A 77 4.92 10.33 1.58
C CYS A 77 4.31 11.75 1.69
#